data_AF-A0ABD0YXE9-F1
#
_entry.id   AF-A0ABD0YXE9-F1
#
_cell.length_a   1.000
_cell.length_b   1.000
_cell.length_c   1.000
_cell.angle_alpha   90.00
_cell.angle_beta   90.00
_cell.angle_gamma   90.00
#
_symmetry.space_group_name_H-M   'P 1'
#
loop_
_entity.id
_entity.type
_entity.pdbx_description
1 polymer ?
#
loop_
_entity_poly.entity_id
_entity_poly.type
_entity_poly.pdbx_seq_one_letter_code
_entity_poly.pdbx_strand_id
1 'polypeptide(L)'
;FILLQATRNFLEAVNKLRKRRPGGAVPWSIAIKFLQARKFDVSRAITLFEQHEIIRLREGLLDLNPNQEPLKSELNTGKFTILPTRDSSGAAIAVFTAKLHCPQTTTHQTTLQGLVYQLDVALESVDTQKAGLVFIYDMSDSKYAHFDYELSQKILTLLKVNYLSFFLNILCYIQN
;
A
#
# COMPACT_ATOMS: atom_id res chain seq x y z
N PHE A 1 14.91 23.42 12.02
CA PHE A 1 16.27 22.84 12.09
C PHE A 1 16.28 21.32 12.10
N ILE A 2 15.54 20.65 13.00
CA ILE A 2 15.53 19.16 13.10
C ILE A 2 15.05 18.47 11.82
N LEU A 3 13.95 18.95 11.21
CA LEU A 3 13.36 18.37 9.99
C LEU A 3 14.35 18.34 8.81
N LEU A 4 15.02 19.46 8.55
CA LEU A 4 15.93 19.60 7.42
C LEU A 4 17.14 18.67 7.55
N GLN A 5 17.69 18.57 8.78
CA GLN A 5 18.83 17.70 9.06
C GLN A 5 18.45 16.22 9.00
N ALA A 6 17.32 15.83 9.59
CA ALA A 6 16.83 14.45 9.54
C ALA A 6 16.57 13.99 8.09
N THR A 7 15.99 14.88 7.27
CA THR A 7 15.72 14.58 5.85
C THR A 7 16.99 14.43 5.03
N ARG A 8 18.00 15.28 5.24
CA ARG A 8 19.32 15.12 4.60
C ARG A 8 19.99 13.82 5.01
N ASN A 9 20.06 13.52 6.30
CA ASN A 9 20.68 12.30 6.82
C ASN A 9 20.02 11.04 6.24
N PHE A 10 18.68 11.03 6.17
CA PHE A 10 17.91 9.95 5.54
C PHE A 10 18.26 9.80 4.06
N LEU A 11 18.21 10.90 3.29
CA LEU A 11 18.47 10.87 1.85
C LEU A 11 19.90 10.44 1.53
N GLU A 12 20.90 10.90 2.29
CA GLU A 12 22.29 10.50 2.13
C GLU A 12 22.47 8.99 2.36
N ALA A 13 21.90 8.45 3.45
CA ALA A 13 21.98 7.04 3.76
C ALA A 13 21.30 6.18 2.69
N VAL A 14 20.07 6.50 2.32
CA VAL A 14 19.29 5.73 1.36
C VAL A 14 19.86 5.81 -0.06
N ASN A 15 20.29 7.00 -0.52
CA ASN A 15 20.89 7.13 -1.84
C ASN A 15 22.26 6.44 -1.92
N LYS A 16 23.02 6.37 -0.82
CA LYS A 16 24.26 5.56 -0.75
C LYS A 16 23.96 4.07 -0.90
N LEU A 17 22.89 3.58 -0.27
CA LEU A 17 22.43 2.18 -0.38
C LEU A 17 21.88 1.87 -1.79
N ARG A 18 21.21 2.83 -2.43
CA ARG A 18 20.65 2.71 -3.78
C ARG A 18 21.68 2.78 -4.92
N LYS A 19 22.95 3.11 -4.67
CA LYS A 19 24.01 3.11 -5.72
C LYS A 19 24.16 1.79 -6.50
N ARG A 20 23.52 0.71 -6.03
CA ARG A 20 23.53 -0.63 -6.64
C ARG A 20 22.19 -1.05 -7.28
N ARG A 21 21.16 -0.19 -7.29
CA ARG A 21 19.82 -0.54 -7.80
C ARG A 21 19.37 0.41 -8.92
N PRO A 22 18.61 -0.07 -9.91
CA PRO A 22 17.94 0.79 -10.87
C PRO A 22 16.85 1.61 -10.16
N GLY A 23 16.82 2.92 -10.42
CA GLY A 23 15.91 3.88 -9.78
C GLY A 23 16.69 5.09 -9.27
N GLY A 24 16.33 6.28 -9.74
CA GLY A 24 17.02 7.53 -9.40
C GLY A 24 17.05 7.86 -7.91
N ALA A 25 17.64 9.01 -7.59
CA ALA A 25 17.69 9.52 -6.22
C ALA A 25 16.28 9.62 -5.62
N VAL A 26 16.13 9.24 -4.35
CA VAL A 26 14.84 9.34 -3.65
C VAL A 26 14.44 10.82 -3.57
N PRO A 27 13.22 11.20 -4.00
CA PRO A 27 12.77 12.58 -3.90
C PRO A 27 12.55 12.98 -2.45
N TRP A 28 12.74 14.28 -2.16
CA TRP A 28 12.59 14.84 -0.81
C TRP A 28 11.20 14.57 -0.20
N SER A 29 10.15 14.63 -1.02
CA SER A 29 8.77 14.35 -0.59
C SER A 29 8.59 12.92 -0.07
N ILE A 30 9.29 11.94 -0.66
CA ILE A 30 9.27 10.55 -0.20
C ILE A 30 10.02 10.42 1.13
N ALA A 31 11.18 11.06 1.26
CA ALA A 31 11.93 11.05 2.52
C ALA A 31 11.11 11.59 3.70
N ILE A 32 10.37 12.69 3.48
CA ILE A 32 9.47 13.24 4.50
C ILE A 32 8.42 12.21 4.93
N LYS A 33 7.80 11.47 4.01
CA LYS A 33 6.76 10.46 4.34
C LYS A 33 7.28 9.39 5.30
N PHE A 34 8.45 8.80 4.99
CA PHE A 34 9.07 7.76 5.83
C PHE A 34 9.50 8.31 7.20
N LEU A 35 10.02 9.53 7.24
CA LEU A 35 10.39 10.19 8.49
C LEU A 35 9.17 10.51 9.36
N GLN A 36 8.09 11.04 8.77
CA GLN A 36 6.84 11.31 9.49
C GLN A 36 6.28 10.03 10.12
N ALA A 37 6.29 8.92 9.39
CA ALA A 37 5.83 7.60 9.87
C ALA A 37 6.59 7.10 11.12
N ARG A 38 7.80 7.61 11.35
CA ARG A 38 8.67 7.22 12.48
C ARG A 38 9.01 8.39 13.40
N LYS A 39 8.18 9.44 13.39
CA LYS A 39 8.36 10.63 14.23
C LYS A 39 9.76 11.25 14.09
N PHE A 40 10.26 11.28 12.85
CA PHE A 40 11.57 11.80 12.44
C PHE A 40 12.79 11.05 12.99
N ASP A 41 12.61 9.81 13.43
CA ASP A 41 13.70 8.90 13.73
C ASP A 41 14.33 8.36 12.44
N VAL A 42 15.54 8.85 12.15
CA VAL A 42 16.24 8.55 10.89
C VAL A 42 16.53 7.06 10.74
N SER A 43 17.00 6.39 11.81
CA SER A 43 17.38 4.98 11.75
C SER A 43 16.16 4.10 11.46
N ARG A 44 15.08 4.29 12.23
CA ARG A 44 13.83 3.54 12.01
C ARG A 44 13.18 3.86 10.68
N ALA A 45 13.29 5.10 10.19
CA ALA A 45 12.79 5.48 8.87
C ALA A 45 13.57 4.78 7.75
N ILE A 46 14.90 4.67 7.85
CA ILE A 46 15.72 3.92 6.88
C ILE A 46 15.30 2.46 6.83
N THR A 47 15.17 1.79 7.98
CA THR A 47 14.72 0.39 8.03
C THR A 47 13.33 0.23 7.40
N LEU A 48 12.41 1.17 7.65
CA LEU A 48 11.09 1.17 7.02
C LEU A 48 11.17 1.30 5.50
N PHE A 49 12.03 2.19 5.00
CA PHE A 49 12.24 2.40 3.56
C PHE A 49 12.82 1.15 2.89
N GLU A 50 13.82 0.51 3.50
CA GLU A 50 14.42 -0.71 2.96
C GLU A 50 13.40 -1.85 2.88
N GLN A 51 12.56 -2.00 3.92
CA GLN A 51 11.47 -2.98 3.92
C GLN A 51 10.44 -2.69 2.82
N HIS A 52 10.05 -1.42 2.65
CA HIS A 52 9.17 -0.98 1.57
C HIS A 52 9.73 -1.38 0.19
N GLU A 53 11.02 -1.10 -0.07
CA GLU A 53 11.66 -1.44 -1.34
C GLU A 53 11.79 -2.96 -1.56
N ILE A 54 12.14 -3.72 -0.51
CA ILE A 54 12.29 -5.18 -0.60
C ILE A 54 10.95 -5.83 -0.93
N ILE A 55 9.86 -5.39 -0.27
CA ILE A 55 8.52 -5.92 -0.53
C ILE A 55 8.09 -5.56 -1.95
N ARG A 56 8.27 -4.31 -2.38
CA ARG A 56 7.92 -3.92 -3.76
C ARG A 56 8.70 -4.69 -4.81
N LEU A 57 9.99 -4.97 -4.58
CA LEU A 57 10.78 -5.77 -5.50
C LEU A 57 10.33 -7.24 -5.50
N ARG A 58 10.17 -7.84 -4.32
CA ARG A 58 9.78 -9.25 -4.16
C ARG A 58 8.42 -9.56 -4.79
N GLU A 59 7.46 -8.66 -4.59
CA GLU A 59 6.10 -8.82 -5.09
C GLU A 59 5.90 -8.22 -6.50
N GLY A 60 6.96 -7.75 -7.16
CA GLY A 60 6.89 -7.20 -8.53
C GLY A 60 5.99 -5.97 -8.66
N LEU A 61 6.13 -5.01 -7.74
CA LEU A 61 5.29 -3.80 -7.58
C LEU A 61 5.99 -2.51 -8.04
N LEU A 62 7.03 -2.61 -8.88
CA LEU A 62 7.84 -1.46 -9.32
C LEU A 62 7.34 -0.84 -10.63
N ASP A 63 6.74 -1.64 -11.51
CA ASP A 63 6.22 -1.20 -12.81
C ASP A 63 4.79 -1.71 -12.99
N LEU A 64 3.83 -0.92 -12.51
CA LEU A 64 2.41 -1.26 -12.52
C LEU A 64 1.73 -0.56 -13.70
N ASN A 65 1.44 -1.30 -14.77
CA ASN A 65 0.71 -0.78 -15.91
C ASN A 65 -0.75 -1.28 -15.91
N PRO A 66 -1.74 -0.42 -15.59
CA PRO A 66 -3.15 -0.81 -15.49
C PRO A 66 -3.76 -1.25 -16.83
N ASN A 67 -3.09 -0.96 -17.95
CA ASN A 67 -3.57 -1.31 -19.29
C ASN A 67 -3.00 -2.64 -19.81
N GLN A 68 -2.14 -3.32 -19.03
CA GLN A 68 -1.50 -4.58 -19.41
C GLN A 68 -2.01 -5.75 -18.56
N GLU A 69 -2.07 -6.93 -19.18
CA GLU A 69 -2.36 -8.17 -18.45
C GLU A 69 -1.14 -8.60 -17.60
N PRO A 70 -1.35 -9.24 -16.44
CA PRO A 70 -2.64 -9.63 -15.85
C PRO A 70 -3.30 -8.55 -14.99
N LEU A 71 -2.67 -7.37 -14.82
CA LEU A 71 -3.16 -6.32 -13.92
C LEU A 71 -4.49 -5.73 -14.38
N LYS A 72 -4.67 -5.52 -15.68
CA LYS A 72 -5.90 -4.97 -16.27
C LYS A 72 -7.13 -5.81 -15.89
N SER A 73 -7.09 -7.12 -16.15
CA SER A 73 -8.21 -8.03 -15.81
C SER A 73 -8.45 -8.08 -14.31
N GLU A 74 -7.40 -8.07 -13.48
CA GLU A 74 -7.54 -8.01 -12.03
C GLU A 74 -8.26 -6.74 -11.56
N LEU A 75 -7.89 -5.56 -12.08
CA LEU A 75 -8.57 -4.29 -11.77
C LEU A 75 -10.04 -4.33 -12.20
N ASN A 76 -10.34 -4.92 -13.34
CA ASN A 76 -11.70 -5.06 -13.85
C ASN A 76 -12.58 -5.99 -12.98
N THR A 77 -12.00 -6.85 -12.15
CA THR A 77 -12.79 -7.66 -11.20
C THR A 77 -13.52 -6.81 -10.17
N GLY A 78 -13.00 -5.63 -9.84
CA GLY A 78 -13.51 -4.79 -8.76
C GLY A 78 -13.42 -5.43 -7.37
N LYS A 79 -12.65 -6.52 -7.19
CA LYS A 79 -12.51 -7.17 -5.88
C LYS A 79 -11.79 -6.29 -4.87
N PHE A 80 -10.93 -5.38 -5.35
CA PHE A 80 -10.41 -4.27 -4.57
C PHE A 80 -10.86 -2.96 -5.23
N THR A 81 -11.41 -2.05 -4.43
CA THR A 81 -11.85 -0.73 -4.92
C THR A 81 -11.63 0.36 -3.89
N ILE A 82 -11.41 1.59 -4.37
CA ILE A 82 -11.51 2.80 -3.56
C ILE A 82 -12.90 3.40 -3.81
N LEU A 83 -13.72 3.50 -2.78
CA LEU A 83 -15.07 4.04 -2.92
C LEU A 83 -15.00 5.53 -3.27
N PRO A 84 -15.95 6.05 -4.08
CA PRO A 84 -16.03 7.47 -4.40
C PRO A 84 -16.41 8.32 -3.18
N THR A 85 -16.96 7.69 -2.14
CA THR A 85 -17.35 8.32 -0.87
C THR A 85 -16.27 8.17 0.18
N ARG A 86 -16.21 9.14 1.09
CA ARG A 86 -15.32 9.14 2.26
C ARG A 86 -16.10 8.84 3.53
N ASP A 87 -15.40 8.44 4.58
CA ASP A 87 -16.02 8.27 5.90
C ASP A 87 -16.32 9.64 6.56
N SER A 88 -16.89 9.62 7.76
CA SER A 88 -17.20 10.85 8.52
C SER A 88 -15.98 11.67 8.93
N SER A 89 -14.78 11.09 8.90
CA SER A 89 -13.50 11.78 9.16
C SER A 89 -12.85 12.35 7.90
N GLY A 90 -13.40 12.03 6.72
CA GLY A 90 -12.83 12.38 5.42
C GLY A 90 -11.81 11.36 4.90
N ALA A 91 -11.62 10.22 5.59
CA ALA A 91 -10.72 9.16 5.13
C ALA A 91 -11.28 8.48 3.88
N ALA A 92 -10.39 8.13 2.96
CA ALA A 92 -10.78 7.34 1.79
C ALA A 92 -11.12 5.90 2.22
N ILE A 93 -12.16 5.31 1.62
CA ILE A 93 -12.58 3.95 1.97
C ILE A 93 -12.08 3.00 0.89
N ALA A 94 -11.17 2.10 1.28
CA ALA A 94 -10.69 1.00 0.46
C ALA A 94 -11.42 -0.28 0.86
N VAL A 95 -12.00 -1.00 -0.11
CA VAL A 95 -12.77 -2.23 0.14
C VAL A 95 -12.13 -3.39 -0.60
N PHE A 96 -11.87 -4.48 0.10
CA PHE A 96 -11.57 -5.78 -0.47
C PHE A 96 -12.78 -6.70 -0.31
N THR A 97 -13.44 -7.04 -1.41
CA THR A 97 -14.64 -7.88 -1.45
C THR A 97 -14.25 -9.33 -1.67
N ALA A 98 -14.23 -10.11 -0.59
CA ALA A 98 -13.71 -11.48 -0.59
C ALA A 98 -14.46 -12.41 -1.56
N LYS A 99 -15.78 -12.24 -1.73
CA LYS A 99 -16.56 -13.08 -2.66
C LYS A 99 -16.16 -12.96 -4.13
N LEU A 100 -15.48 -11.88 -4.51
CA LEU A 100 -14.96 -11.66 -5.86
C LEU A 100 -13.54 -12.22 -6.03
N HIS A 101 -12.89 -12.63 -4.93
CA HIS A 101 -11.58 -13.27 -4.98
C HIS A 101 -11.71 -14.76 -5.32
N CYS A 102 -11.04 -15.18 -6.38
CA CYS A 102 -10.98 -16.57 -6.80
C CYS A 102 -9.51 -17.01 -6.89
N PRO A 103 -8.96 -17.66 -5.84
CA PRO A 103 -7.55 -18.08 -5.79
C PRO A 103 -7.11 -18.97 -6.96
N GLN A 104 -8.06 -19.66 -7.62
CA GLN A 104 -7.79 -20.55 -8.74
C GLN A 104 -7.52 -19.82 -10.07
N THR A 105 -7.94 -18.56 -10.17
CA THR A 105 -7.90 -17.79 -11.43
C THR A 105 -6.91 -16.63 -11.40
N THR A 106 -6.51 -16.19 -10.20
CA THR A 106 -5.66 -15.00 -10.02
C THR A 106 -4.56 -15.31 -9.01
N THR A 107 -3.31 -14.98 -9.36
CA THR A 107 -2.19 -15.16 -8.44
C THR A 107 -2.23 -14.12 -7.31
N HIS A 108 -1.56 -14.43 -6.19
CA HIS A 108 -1.37 -13.45 -5.11
C HIS A 108 -0.66 -12.20 -5.61
N GLN A 109 0.37 -12.37 -6.45
CA GLN A 109 1.15 -11.27 -7.00
C GLN A 109 0.26 -10.31 -7.79
N THR A 110 -0.55 -10.84 -8.71
CA THR A 110 -1.50 -10.05 -9.50
C THR A 110 -2.49 -9.29 -8.60
N THR A 111 -3.04 -9.97 -7.59
CA THR A 111 -3.99 -9.34 -6.64
C THR A 111 -3.32 -8.21 -5.84
N LEU A 112 -2.08 -8.41 -5.39
CA LEU A 112 -1.30 -7.40 -4.69
C LEU A 112 -0.93 -6.22 -5.59
N GLN A 113 -0.62 -6.46 -6.87
CA GLN A 113 -0.41 -5.39 -7.86
C GLN A 113 -1.64 -4.51 -8.02
N GLY A 114 -2.84 -5.11 -8.13
CA GLY A 114 -4.11 -4.38 -8.21
C GLY A 114 -4.38 -3.53 -6.97
N LEU A 115 -4.12 -4.10 -5.78
CA LEU A 115 -4.28 -3.40 -4.51
C LEU A 115 -3.30 -2.22 -4.37
N VAL A 116 -2.02 -2.44 -4.68
CA VAL A 116 -0.97 -1.40 -4.58
C VAL A 116 -1.23 -0.28 -5.56
N TYR A 117 -1.57 -0.60 -6.81
CA TYR A 117 -1.87 0.41 -7.83
C TYR A 117 -2.97 1.36 -7.37
N GLN A 118 -4.10 0.82 -6.91
CA GLN A 118 -5.23 1.64 -6.47
C GLN A 118 -4.93 2.44 -5.20
N LEU A 119 -4.14 1.90 -4.27
CA LEU A 119 -3.69 2.65 -3.10
C LEU A 119 -2.72 3.77 -3.46
N ASP A 120 -1.78 3.53 -4.36
CA ASP A 120 -0.83 4.55 -4.85
C ASP A 120 -1.60 5.72 -5.47
N VAL A 121 -2.60 5.44 -6.33
CA VAL A 121 -3.48 6.46 -6.91
C VAL A 121 -4.30 7.19 -5.84
N ALA A 122 -4.90 6.47 -4.89
CA ALA A 122 -5.70 7.09 -3.81
C ALA A 122 -4.87 8.05 -2.95
N LEU A 123 -3.58 7.77 -2.78
CA LEU A 123 -2.64 8.56 -2.00
C LEU A 123 -2.08 9.78 -2.75
N GLU A 124 -2.39 9.96 -4.03
CA GLU A 124 -2.13 11.23 -4.73
C GLU A 124 -3.06 12.34 -4.23
N SER A 125 -4.24 11.98 -3.72
CA SER A 125 -5.20 12.92 -3.15
C SER A 125 -4.67 13.53 -1.84
N VAL A 126 -4.63 14.87 -1.79
CA VAL A 126 -4.25 15.63 -0.59
C VAL A 126 -5.18 15.33 0.59
N ASP A 127 -6.46 15.11 0.33
CA ASP A 127 -7.43 14.79 1.38
C ASP A 127 -7.15 13.41 1.98
N THR A 128 -6.86 12.42 1.14
CA THR A 128 -6.44 11.09 1.61
C THR A 128 -5.12 11.17 2.38
N GLN A 129 -4.18 12.01 1.96
CA GLN A 129 -2.93 12.20 2.70
C GLN A 129 -3.13 12.81 4.10
N LYS A 130 -4.16 13.64 4.26
CA LYS A 130 -4.50 14.30 5.54
C LYS A 130 -5.36 13.43 6.44
N ALA A 131 -6.44 12.88 5.90
CA ALA A 131 -7.45 12.14 6.67
C ALA A 131 -7.14 10.64 6.78
N GLY A 132 -6.31 10.10 5.88
CA GLY A 132 -5.91 8.71 5.87
C GLY A 132 -6.85 7.80 5.07
N LEU A 133 -6.83 6.51 5.42
CA LEU A 133 -7.51 5.43 4.72
C LEU A 133 -8.22 4.52 5.72
N VAL A 134 -9.44 4.12 5.40
CA VAL A 134 -10.13 3.02 6.08
C VAL A 134 -10.11 1.83 5.14
N PHE A 135 -9.57 0.71 5.60
CA PHE A 135 -9.57 -0.54 4.84
C PHE A 135 -10.66 -1.46 5.38
N ILE A 136 -11.58 -1.86 4.50
CA ILE A 136 -12.67 -2.78 4.79
C ILE A 136 -12.37 -4.10 4.10
N TYR A 137 -12.33 -5.17 4.88
CA TYR A 137 -12.33 -6.53 4.35
C TYR A 137 -13.76 -7.07 4.43
N ASP A 138 -14.45 -7.05 3.29
CA ASP A 138 -15.86 -7.45 3.16
C ASP A 138 -15.96 -8.95 2.91
N MET A 139 -16.45 -9.66 3.93
CA MET A 139 -16.66 -11.11 3.93
C MET A 139 -18.10 -11.51 3.59
N SER A 140 -18.97 -10.56 3.28
CA SER A 140 -20.39 -10.83 3.01
C SER A 140 -20.53 -11.76 1.80
N ASP A 141 -21.38 -12.79 1.93
CA ASP A 141 -21.58 -13.87 0.96
C ASP A 141 -20.30 -14.63 0.53
N SER A 142 -19.19 -14.48 1.26
CA SER A 142 -17.96 -15.20 0.95
C SER A 142 -18.09 -16.69 1.33
N LYS A 143 -17.47 -17.55 0.52
CA LYS A 143 -17.37 -18.99 0.77
C LYS A 143 -15.95 -19.32 1.19
N TYR A 144 -15.77 -20.46 1.85
CA TYR A 144 -14.43 -20.93 2.24
C TYR A 144 -13.45 -20.99 1.06
N ALA A 145 -13.93 -21.35 -0.14
CA ALA A 145 -13.13 -21.39 -1.37
C ALA A 145 -12.61 -20.01 -1.83
N HIS A 146 -13.18 -18.91 -1.34
CA HIS A 146 -12.72 -17.54 -1.63
C HIS A 146 -11.74 -17.04 -0.57
N PHE A 147 -11.63 -17.71 0.58
CA PHE A 147 -10.75 -17.28 1.66
C PHE A 147 -9.32 -17.72 1.37
N ASP A 148 -8.42 -16.73 1.34
CA ASP A 148 -7.00 -16.95 1.16
C ASP A 148 -6.24 -16.31 2.32
N TYR A 149 -5.83 -17.15 3.27
CA TYR A 149 -5.14 -16.73 4.48
C TYR A 149 -3.77 -16.12 4.17
N GLU A 150 -3.03 -16.71 3.24
CA GLU A 150 -1.68 -16.25 2.89
C GLU A 150 -1.75 -14.88 2.18
N LEU A 151 -2.68 -14.71 1.24
CA LEU A 151 -2.94 -13.43 0.62
C LEU A 151 -3.34 -12.37 1.66
N SER A 152 -4.23 -12.73 2.59
CA SER A 152 -4.66 -11.81 3.66
C SER A 152 -3.48 -11.34 4.53
N GLN A 153 -2.56 -12.24 4.87
CA GLN A 153 -1.31 -11.91 5.57
C GLN A 153 -0.42 -10.96 4.76
N LYS A 154 -0.27 -11.21 3.45
CA LYS A 154 0.49 -10.33 2.55
C LYS A 154 -0.13 -8.94 2.46
N ILE A 155 -1.46 -8.84 2.30
CA ILE A 155 -2.19 -7.56 2.28
C ILE A 155 -1.97 -6.78 3.57
N LEU A 156 -2.17 -7.42 4.74
CA LEU A 156 -1.98 -6.76 6.04
C LEU A 156 -0.54 -6.29 6.24
N THR A 157 0.45 -7.08 5.81
CA THR A 157 1.86 -6.72 5.90
C THR A 157 2.17 -5.53 4.99
N LEU A 158 1.65 -5.54 3.77
CA LEU A 158 1.79 -4.46 2.80
C LEU A 158 1.21 -3.16 3.34
N LEU A 159 -0.02 -3.21 3.88
CA LEU A 159 -0.68 -2.06 4.48
C LEU A 159 0.11 -1.48 5.67
N LYS A 160 0.63 -2.35 6.54
CA LYS A 160 1.43 -1.96 7.70
C LYS A 160 2.80 -1.38 7.36
N VAL A 161 3.44 -1.84 6.30
CA VAL A 161 4.80 -1.37 5.97
C VAL A 161 4.75 -0.12 5.10
N ASN A 162 3.81 -0.05 4.16
CA ASN A 162 3.82 0.97 3.12
C ASN A 162 2.94 2.18 3.43
N TYR A 163 1.90 2.02 4.25
CA TYR A 163 0.87 3.05 4.43
C TYR A 163 0.65 3.47 5.90
N LEU A 164 1.52 3.03 6.82
CA LEU A 164 1.46 3.36 8.26
C LEU A 164 1.64 4.85 8.59
N SER A 165 2.07 5.68 7.64
CA SER A 165 2.08 7.15 7.79
C SER A 165 0.69 7.77 7.75
N PHE A 166 -0.29 7.04 7.20
CA PHE A 166 -1.68 7.46 7.12
C PHE A 166 -2.44 6.79 8.26
N PHE A 167 -3.40 7.48 8.87
CA PHE A 167 -4.31 6.84 9.81
C PHE A 167 -5.04 5.72 9.08
N LEU A 168 -4.66 4.48 9.40
CA LEU A 168 -5.21 3.27 8.80
C LEU A 168 -6.07 2.57 9.84
N ASN A 169 -7.39 2.66 9.68
CA ASN A 169 -8.33 1.84 10.43
C ASN A 169 -8.70 0.62 9.58
N ILE A 170 -8.51 -0.57 10.12
CA ILE A 170 -8.91 -1.82 9.47
C ILE A 170 -10.20 -2.30 10.11
N LEU A 171 -11.25 -2.40 9.32
CA LEU A 171 -12.54 -2.96 9.74
C LEU A 171 -12.79 -4.26 8.99
N CYS A 172 -12.99 -5.35 9.72
CA CYS A 172 -13.51 -6.58 9.12
C CYS A 172 -15.04 -6.53 9.24
N TYR A 173 -15.73 -6.54 8.10
CA TYR A 173 -17.18 -6.58 8.07
C TYR A 173 -17.65 -7.99 7.72
N ILE A 174 -18.42 -8.59 8.62
CA ILE A 174 -19.01 -9.91 8.47
C ILE A 174 -20.52 -9.73 8.62
N GLN A 175 -21.25 -9.84 7.53
CA GLN A 175 -22.71 -9.93 7.56
C GLN A 175 -23.07 -11.40 7.31
N ASN A 176 -23.62 -12.07 8.34
CA ASN A 176 -24.19 -13.41 8.22
C ASN A 176 -25.58 -13.35 7.61
#